data_AF-A0A7X3UZ73-F1
#
_entry.id   AF-A0A7X3UZ73-F1
#
_cell.length_a   1.000
_cell.length_b   1.000
_cell.length_c   1.000
_cell.angle_alpha   90.00
_cell.angle_beta   90.00
_cell.angle_gamma   90.00
#
_symmetry.space_group_name_H-M   'P 1'
#
loop_
_entity.id
_entity.type
_entity.pdbx_description
1 polymer ?
#
loop_
_entity_poly.entity_id
_entity_poly.type
_entity_poly.pdbx_seq_one_letter_code
_entity_poly.pdbx_strand_id
1 'polypeptide(L)'
;MGFDVYGTAFDADYEADSKLFDEVGVEEYCRTPVEKRPWRSDLPGRYFQTSNWGWRAMADYICDTFPEIASHCTHWHSNDGDGLNAVQAVRLADALDRVIEDGTLADHIEMRRARIRNMPLRECFLCHGSGIRDDEIGREVKEFRPVPQPLMVIPEDAKDAWGDGPHPRAGQTGWCNGCDGRGHNLPHDADYPLTVSETKRFSEFCRHSGGFEIS
;
A
#
# COMPACT_ATOMS: atom_id res chain seq x y z
N MET A 1 0.42 -8.22 -6.26
CA MET A 1 -0.94 -8.09 -6.81
C MET A 1 -1.60 -6.89 -6.12
N GLY A 2 -2.04 -5.91 -6.91
CA GLY A 2 -2.80 -4.75 -6.45
C GLY A 2 -4.29 -4.96 -6.69
N PHE A 3 -5.12 -3.97 -6.36
CA PHE A 3 -6.47 -3.87 -6.93
C PHE A 3 -6.39 -2.98 -8.17
N ASP A 4 -7.01 -3.43 -9.25
CA ASP A 4 -7.06 -2.73 -10.51
C ASP A 4 -8.48 -2.15 -10.67
N VAL A 5 -8.61 -0.83 -10.64
CA VAL A 5 -9.92 -0.14 -10.71
C VAL A 5 -10.04 0.55 -12.06
N TYR A 6 -11.09 0.22 -12.81
CA TYR A 6 -11.27 0.69 -14.19
C TYR A 6 -12.49 1.60 -14.30
N GLY A 7 -12.35 2.71 -15.03
CA GLY A 7 -13.47 3.61 -15.29
C GLY A 7 -14.34 3.13 -16.44
N THR A 8 -15.66 3.27 -16.30
CA THR A 8 -16.66 2.77 -17.25
C THR A 8 -16.94 3.73 -18.41
N ALA A 9 -16.43 4.97 -18.39
CA ALA A 9 -16.49 5.90 -19.52
C ALA A 9 -15.49 5.56 -20.64
N PHE A 10 -14.61 4.58 -20.42
CA PHE A 10 -13.60 4.17 -21.36
C PHE A 10 -13.99 2.81 -21.91
N ASP A 11 -14.52 2.79 -23.14
CA ASP A 11 -14.76 1.54 -23.87
C ASP A 11 -13.45 0.73 -23.92
N ALA A 12 -13.60 -0.60 -23.88
CA ALA A 12 -12.53 -1.60 -23.81
C ALA A 12 -11.59 -1.65 -25.05
N ASP A 13 -11.52 -0.58 -25.85
CA ASP A 13 -10.57 -0.48 -26.95
C ASP A 13 -9.17 -0.14 -26.43
N TYR A 14 -8.43 -1.23 -26.29
CA TYR A 14 -7.10 -1.43 -25.75
C TYR A 14 -6.00 -0.95 -26.74
N GLU A 15 -5.87 0.35 -26.97
CA GLU A 15 -4.76 0.90 -27.79
C GLU A 15 -3.80 1.80 -26.98
N ALA A 16 -4.25 2.37 -25.87
CA ALA A 16 -3.45 3.32 -25.08
C ALA A 16 -2.40 2.67 -24.16
N ASP A 17 -2.66 1.46 -23.65
CA ASP A 17 -1.69 0.74 -22.80
C ASP A 17 -0.61 0.00 -23.61
N SER A 18 -0.91 -0.39 -24.86
CA SER A 18 0.08 -0.96 -25.79
C SER A 18 1.31 -0.07 -25.93
N LYS A 19 1.11 1.24 -26.04
CA LYS A 19 2.23 2.19 -26.19
C LYS A 19 3.16 2.25 -24.99
N LEU A 20 2.68 1.98 -23.77
CA LEU A 20 3.55 1.93 -22.59
C LEU A 20 4.38 0.64 -22.60
N PHE A 21 3.76 -0.49 -22.92
CA PHE A 21 4.47 -1.75 -23.08
C PHE A 21 5.51 -1.70 -24.20
N ASP A 22 5.24 -0.94 -25.26
CA ASP A 22 6.17 -0.72 -26.37
C ASP A 22 7.34 0.21 -26.00
N GLU A 23 7.13 1.20 -25.12
CA GLU A 23 8.17 2.17 -24.71
C GLU A 23 9.07 1.70 -23.57
N VAL A 24 8.53 1.06 -22.53
CA VAL A 24 9.32 0.57 -21.38
C VAL A 24 9.59 -0.94 -21.44
N GLY A 25 8.89 -1.70 -22.29
CA GLY A 25 8.97 -3.16 -22.32
C GLY A 25 8.17 -3.81 -21.17
N VAL A 26 7.45 -4.89 -21.49
CA VAL A 26 6.59 -5.64 -20.55
C VAL A 26 7.33 -6.07 -19.28
N GLU A 27 8.58 -6.51 -19.43
CA GLU A 27 9.40 -7.00 -18.30
C GLU A 27 9.79 -5.90 -17.31
N GLU A 28 10.04 -4.67 -17.78
CA GLU A 28 10.41 -3.52 -16.94
C GLU A 28 9.18 -2.93 -16.25
N TYR A 29 8.05 -2.85 -16.96
CA TYR A 29 6.78 -2.40 -16.39
C TYR A 29 6.31 -3.33 -15.25
N CYS A 30 6.39 -4.65 -15.44
CA CYS A 30 6.06 -5.63 -14.40
C CYS A 30 7.00 -5.55 -13.18
N ARG A 31 8.24 -5.08 -13.33
CA ARG A 31 9.21 -4.92 -12.24
C ARG A 31 9.13 -3.56 -11.55
N THR A 32 8.47 -2.56 -12.16
CA THR A 32 8.34 -1.23 -11.59
C THR A 32 7.35 -1.27 -10.42
N PRO A 33 7.77 -0.90 -9.19
CA PRO A 33 6.86 -0.81 -8.05
C PRO A 33 5.67 0.09 -8.38
N VAL A 34 4.46 -0.32 -8.01
CA VAL A 34 3.20 0.41 -8.30
C VAL A 34 3.30 1.88 -7.88
N GLU A 35 3.90 2.13 -6.74
CA GLU A 35 4.13 3.46 -6.16
C GLU A 35 5.01 4.37 -7.04
N LYS A 36 5.84 3.79 -7.92
CA LYS A 36 6.74 4.48 -8.85
C LYS A 36 6.21 4.55 -10.28
N ARG A 37 5.07 3.91 -10.57
CA ARG A 37 4.46 4.00 -11.90
C ARG A 37 3.92 5.42 -12.10
N PRO A 38 4.20 6.07 -13.24
CA PRO A 38 3.68 7.41 -13.50
C PRO A 38 2.16 7.36 -13.52
N TRP A 39 1.51 8.15 -12.67
CA TRP A 39 0.09 8.39 -12.80
C TRP A 39 -0.17 9.05 -14.15
N ARG A 40 -1.02 8.45 -14.97
CA ARG A 40 -1.41 8.98 -16.27
C ARG A 40 -2.42 10.10 -16.08
N SER A 41 -1.90 11.30 -15.84
CA SER A 41 -2.67 12.54 -15.80
C SER A 41 -3.44 12.82 -17.09
N ASP A 42 -3.00 12.21 -18.19
CA ASP A 42 -3.61 12.29 -19.50
C ASP A 42 -4.95 11.53 -19.59
N LEU A 43 -5.22 10.56 -18.72
CA LEU A 43 -6.46 9.77 -18.69
C LEU A 43 -6.92 9.50 -17.24
N PRO A 44 -7.21 10.56 -16.46
CA PRO A 44 -7.38 10.46 -15.00
C PRO A 44 -8.47 9.47 -14.57
N GLY A 45 -9.52 9.29 -15.37
CA GLY A 45 -10.63 8.38 -15.08
C GLY A 45 -10.51 6.96 -15.63
N ARG A 46 -9.47 6.62 -16.40
CA ARG A 46 -9.42 5.33 -17.08
C ARG A 46 -9.06 4.19 -16.15
N TYR A 47 -8.02 4.41 -15.34
CA TYR A 47 -7.41 3.37 -14.55
C TYR A 47 -6.80 3.96 -13.29
N PHE A 48 -7.13 3.37 -12.15
CA PHE A 48 -6.53 3.66 -10.87
C PHE A 48 -5.88 2.39 -10.31
N GLN A 49 -4.60 2.49 -9.95
CA GLN A 49 -3.84 1.41 -9.36
C GLN A 49 -3.29 1.81 -8.00
N THR A 50 -3.44 0.90 -7.04
CA THR A 50 -2.78 0.96 -5.73
C THR A 50 -2.36 -0.43 -5.29
N SER A 51 -1.53 -0.52 -4.26
CA SER A 51 -1.23 -1.80 -3.61
C SER A 51 -2.50 -2.39 -2.97
N ASN A 52 -2.58 -3.73 -2.86
CA ASN A 52 -3.72 -4.41 -2.20
C ASN A 52 -3.95 -3.89 -0.77
N TRP A 53 -2.89 -3.53 -0.06
CA TRP A 53 -2.96 -3.03 1.30
C TRP A 53 -3.39 -1.56 1.36
N GLY A 54 -2.95 -0.74 0.40
CA GLY A 54 -3.38 0.65 0.25
C GLY A 54 -4.85 0.76 -0.12
N TRP A 55 -5.33 -0.07 -1.06
CA TRP A 55 -6.75 -0.14 -1.41
C TRP A 55 -7.62 -0.44 -0.20
N ARG A 56 -7.25 -1.46 0.58
CA ARG A 56 -8.04 -1.87 1.76
C ARG A 56 -8.19 -0.74 2.77
N ALA A 57 -7.11 -0.03 3.09
CA ALA A 57 -7.18 1.11 4.01
C ALA A 57 -8.10 2.23 3.49
N MET A 58 -8.05 2.49 2.18
CA MET A 58 -8.88 3.52 1.55
C MET A 58 -10.35 3.10 1.47
N ALA A 59 -10.62 1.86 1.08
CA ALA A 59 -11.96 1.28 1.03
C ALA A 59 -12.61 1.28 2.42
N ASP A 60 -11.90 0.88 3.47
CA ASP A 60 -12.37 0.96 4.86
C ASP A 60 -12.74 2.41 5.22
N TYR A 61 -11.84 3.36 4.93
CA TYR A 61 -12.09 4.78 5.19
C TYR A 61 -13.34 5.30 4.46
N ILE A 62 -13.53 4.92 3.19
CA ILE A 62 -14.70 5.30 2.39
C ILE A 62 -15.99 4.71 2.97
N CYS A 63 -15.97 3.42 3.33
CA CYS A 63 -17.12 2.74 3.92
C CYS A 63 -17.54 3.36 5.26
N ASP A 64 -16.56 3.68 6.11
CA ASP A 64 -16.80 4.27 7.42
C ASP A 64 -17.25 5.74 7.34
N THR A 65 -16.66 6.52 6.44
CA THR A 65 -16.86 7.98 6.38
C THR A 65 -18.05 8.37 5.50
N PHE A 66 -18.31 7.60 4.43
CA PHE A 66 -19.35 7.91 3.45
C PHE A 66 -20.31 6.73 3.24
N PRO A 67 -20.93 6.18 4.31
CA PRO A 67 -21.72 4.95 4.22
C PRO A 67 -22.87 5.05 3.21
N GLU A 68 -23.49 6.22 3.06
CA GLU A 68 -24.56 6.41 2.06
C GLU A 68 -24.06 6.25 0.62
N ILE A 69 -22.86 6.75 0.30
CA ILE A 69 -22.26 6.58 -1.03
C ILE A 69 -21.73 5.17 -1.18
N ALA A 70 -21.01 4.69 -0.16
CA ALA A 70 -20.37 3.38 -0.15
C ALA A 70 -21.36 2.22 -0.27
N SER A 71 -22.59 2.37 0.25
CA SER A 71 -23.65 1.35 0.16
C SER A 71 -24.05 0.93 -1.26
N HIS A 72 -23.66 1.71 -2.26
CA HIS A 72 -23.91 1.39 -3.66
C HIS A 72 -22.88 0.44 -4.30
N CYS A 73 -21.75 0.20 -3.64
CA CYS A 73 -20.81 -0.87 -3.95
C CYS A 73 -20.77 -1.81 -2.73
N THR A 74 -21.16 -3.07 -2.93
CA THR A 74 -21.27 -4.06 -1.85
C THR A 74 -19.92 -4.71 -1.55
N HIS A 75 -19.07 -4.87 -2.56
CA HIS A 75 -17.86 -5.68 -2.50
C HIS A 75 -16.57 -4.87 -2.68
N TRP A 76 -16.41 -3.81 -1.88
CA TRP A 76 -15.21 -2.95 -1.89
C TRP A 76 -13.86 -3.66 -1.77
N HIS A 77 -13.82 -4.91 -1.27
CA HIS A 77 -12.60 -5.68 -1.09
C HIS A 77 -12.48 -6.91 -2.01
N SER A 78 -13.31 -6.95 -3.06
CA SER A 78 -13.40 -8.04 -4.04
C SER A 78 -13.04 -7.54 -5.44
N ASN A 79 -12.54 -8.45 -6.28
CA ASN A 79 -12.26 -8.22 -7.70
C ASN A 79 -13.37 -8.85 -8.56
N ASP A 80 -14.62 -8.52 -8.27
CA ASP A 80 -15.79 -9.17 -8.88
C ASP A 80 -16.54 -8.27 -9.87
N GLY A 81 -15.96 -7.11 -10.20
CA GLY A 81 -16.57 -6.12 -11.09
C GLY A 81 -17.62 -5.23 -10.42
N ASP A 82 -17.80 -5.32 -9.10
CA ASP A 82 -18.65 -4.36 -8.38
C ASP A 82 -17.99 -2.96 -8.35
N GLY A 83 -18.79 -1.93 -8.13
CA GLY A 83 -18.31 -0.56 -8.11
C GLY A 83 -19.43 0.49 -8.12
N LEU A 84 -19.14 1.68 -8.62
CA LEU A 84 -20.06 2.82 -8.59
C LEU A 84 -20.41 3.28 -10.00
N ASN A 85 -21.63 3.73 -10.22
CA ASN A 85 -22.00 4.40 -11.48
C ASN A 85 -21.46 5.84 -11.55
N ALA A 86 -21.59 6.49 -12.71
CA ALA A 86 -21.11 7.86 -12.95
C ALA A 86 -21.52 8.87 -11.87
N VAL A 87 -22.79 8.88 -11.48
CA VAL A 87 -23.33 9.85 -10.52
C VAL A 87 -22.76 9.58 -9.13
N GLN A 88 -22.65 8.31 -8.74
CA GLN A 88 -22.09 7.91 -7.46
C GLN A 88 -20.59 8.17 -7.37
N ALA A 89 -19.83 7.90 -8.44
CA ALA A 89 -18.41 8.17 -8.52
C ALA A 89 -18.11 9.67 -8.39
N VAL A 90 -18.85 10.54 -9.10
CA VAL A 90 -18.71 12.00 -8.95
C VAL A 90 -19.07 12.46 -7.53
N ARG A 91 -20.13 11.91 -6.93
CA ARG A 91 -20.49 12.20 -5.54
C ARG A 91 -19.40 11.79 -4.55
N LEU A 92 -18.75 10.66 -4.78
CA LEU A 92 -17.62 10.21 -3.99
C LEU A 92 -16.43 11.17 -4.14
N ALA A 93 -16.11 11.60 -5.38
CA ALA A 93 -15.06 12.57 -5.62
C ALA A 93 -15.32 13.89 -4.86
N ASP A 94 -16.53 14.45 -4.94
CA ASP A 94 -16.89 15.67 -4.20
C ASP A 94 -16.84 15.48 -2.68
N ALA A 95 -17.12 14.28 -2.17
CA ALA A 95 -17.00 13.97 -0.74
C ALA A 95 -15.53 13.85 -0.30
N LEU A 96 -14.70 13.18 -1.11
CA LEU A 96 -13.26 13.05 -0.88
C LEU A 96 -12.54 14.40 -0.95
N ASP A 97 -12.85 15.22 -1.95
CA ASP A 97 -12.24 16.55 -2.07
C ASP A 97 -12.55 17.42 -0.85
N ARG A 98 -13.77 17.37 -0.31
CA ARG A 98 -14.14 18.10 0.91
C ARG A 98 -13.30 17.69 2.12
N VAL A 99 -13.18 16.39 2.40
CA VAL A 99 -12.39 15.91 3.55
C VAL A 99 -10.88 16.08 3.36
N ILE A 100 -10.42 16.22 2.12
CA ILE A 100 -9.03 16.59 1.81
C ILE A 100 -8.82 18.09 2.07
N GLU A 101 -9.73 18.94 1.60
CA GLU A 101 -9.64 20.40 1.70
C GLU A 101 -9.80 20.91 3.13
N ASP A 102 -10.72 20.33 3.90
CA ASP A 102 -10.99 20.73 5.27
C ASP A 102 -10.05 20.10 6.31
N GLY A 103 -9.19 19.17 5.89
CA GLY A 103 -8.20 18.49 6.74
C GLY A 103 -8.72 17.25 7.47
N THR A 104 -9.99 16.89 7.35
CA THR A 104 -10.59 15.71 8.03
C THR A 104 -9.85 14.42 7.70
N LEU A 105 -9.44 14.21 6.45
CA LEU A 105 -8.66 13.04 6.05
C LEU A 105 -7.27 13.03 6.71
N ALA A 106 -6.63 14.19 6.80
CA ALA A 106 -5.31 14.30 7.43
C ALA A 106 -5.39 13.98 8.92
N ASP A 107 -6.40 14.50 9.62
CA ASP A 107 -6.66 14.21 11.03
C ASP A 107 -6.97 12.72 11.25
N HIS A 108 -7.77 12.10 10.37
CA HIS A 108 -8.02 10.67 10.41
C HIS A 108 -6.73 9.85 10.26
N ILE A 109 -5.88 10.21 9.29
CA ILE A 109 -4.59 9.52 9.06
C ILE A 109 -3.69 9.63 10.29
N GLU A 110 -3.58 10.80 10.91
CA GLU A 110 -2.75 10.99 12.11
C GLU A 110 -3.31 10.24 13.32
N MET A 111 -4.63 10.29 13.55
CA MET A 111 -5.28 9.49 14.59
C MET A 111 -5.05 7.99 14.38
N ARG A 112 -5.18 7.51 13.13
CA ARG A 112 -4.92 6.12 12.77
C ARG A 112 -3.46 5.75 13.03
N ARG A 113 -2.49 6.58 12.62
CA ARG A 113 -1.06 6.38 12.89
C ARG A 113 -0.77 6.31 14.39
N ALA A 114 -1.33 7.22 15.17
CA ALA A 114 -1.18 7.22 16.64
C ALA A 114 -1.75 5.94 17.26
N ARG A 115 -2.93 5.48 16.82
CA ARG A 115 -3.52 4.21 17.27
C ARG A 115 -2.61 3.03 16.96
N ILE A 116 -2.11 2.91 15.73
CA ILE A 116 -1.24 1.79 15.31
C ILE A 116 0.08 1.82 16.09
N ARG A 117 0.67 2.99 16.32
CA ARG A 117 1.90 3.11 17.14
C ARG A 117 1.72 2.63 18.58
N ASN A 118 0.50 2.70 19.12
CA ASN A 118 0.18 2.24 20.46
C ASN A 118 -0.22 0.75 20.51
N MET A 119 -0.26 0.05 19.38
CA MET A 119 -0.49 -1.39 19.38
C MET A 119 0.77 -2.17 19.75
N PRO A 120 0.63 -3.36 20.36
CA PRO A 120 1.77 -4.21 20.63
C PRO A 120 2.45 -4.63 19.32
N LEU A 121 3.78 -4.59 19.32
CA LEU A 121 4.57 -5.19 18.25
C LEU A 121 4.32 -6.70 18.20
N ARG A 122 4.35 -7.27 17.00
CA ARG A 122 4.19 -8.71 16.80
C ARG A 122 5.52 -9.40 16.98
N GLU A 123 5.57 -10.45 17.79
CA GLU A 123 6.76 -11.30 17.84
C GLU A 123 7.08 -11.87 16.46
N CYS A 124 8.35 -11.84 16.07
CA CYS A 124 8.78 -12.40 14.79
C CYS A 124 8.80 -13.92 14.86
N PHE A 125 7.96 -14.57 14.05
CA PHE A 125 7.84 -16.03 14.01
C PHE A 125 9.12 -16.77 13.60
N LEU A 126 10.05 -16.11 12.89
CA LEU A 126 11.31 -16.73 12.43
C LEU A 126 12.37 -16.82 13.53
N CYS A 127 12.34 -15.90 14.49
CA CYS A 127 13.38 -15.80 15.51
C CYS A 127 12.83 -15.80 16.94
N HIS A 128 11.51 -15.89 17.10
CA HIS A 128 10.81 -15.93 18.39
C HIS A 128 11.27 -14.81 19.33
N GLY A 129 11.25 -13.57 18.83
CA GLY A 129 11.61 -12.39 19.62
C GLY A 129 13.11 -12.12 19.75
N SER A 130 13.99 -13.05 19.39
CA SER A 130 15.45 -12.89 19.61
C SER A 130 16.11 -11.86 18.68
N GLY A 131 15.54 -11.65 17.48
CA GLY A 131 16.17 -10.85 16.43
C GLY A 131 17.35 -11.56 15.75
N ILE A 132 17.57 -12.84 16.03
CA ILE A 132 18.67 -13.61 15.43
C ILE A 132 18.05 -14.85 14.80
N ARG A 133 18.29 -15.05 13.50
CA ARG A 133 17.85 -16.26 12.82
C ARG A 133 19.00 -17.25 12.74
N ASP A 134 19.00 -18.23 13.63
CA ASP A 134 20.01 -19.29 13.75
C ASP A 134 19.41 -20.69 13.46
N ASP A 135 18.40 -20.76 12.60
CA ASP A 135 17.99 -22.03 11.99
C ASP A 135 18.96 -22.41 10.85
N GLU A 136 18.76 -23.57 10.24
CA GLU A 136 19.56 -24.02 9.08
C GLU A 136 19.59 -22.96 7.97
N ILE A 137 18.44 -22.37 7.65
CA ILE A 137 18.28 -21.30 6.65
C ILE A 137 19.05 -20.03 7.04
N GLY A 138 19.11 -19.71 8.33
CA GLY A 138 19.86 -18.59 8.88
C GLY A 138 21.37 -18.76 8.74
N ARG A 139 21.86 -20.00 8.84
CA ARG A 139 23.28 -20.36 8.74
C ARG A 139 23.77 -20.54 7.31
N GLU A 140 22.88 -20.80 6.37
CA GLU A 140 23.22 -20.94 4.95
C GLU A 140 23.79 -19.64 4.35
N VAL A 141 24.89 -19.80 3.61
CA VAL A 141 25.49 -18.74 2.78
C VAL A 141 24.97 -18.88 1.35
N LYS A 142 24.56 -17.77 0.74
CA LYS A 142 24.09 -17.70 -0.66
C LYS A 142 24.80 -16.58 -1.39
N GLU A 143 24.80 -16.60 -2.72
CA GLU A 143 25.45 -15.58 -3.55
C GLU A 143 25.03 -14.15 -3.14
N PHE A 144 23.73 -13.94 -2.92
CA PHE A 144 23.15 -12.66 -2.50
C PHE A 144 23.19 -12.41 -0.98
N ARG A 145 23.69 -13.37 -0.19
CA ARG A 145 23.87 -13.25 1.26
C ARG A 145 25.14 -14.02 1.67
N PRO A 146 26.32 -13.42 1.48
CA PRO A 146 27.60 -14.10 1.66
C PRO A 146 27.99 -14.31 3.14
N VAL A 147 27.20 -13.76 4.08
CA VAL A 147 27.43 -13.88 5.53
C VAL A 147 26.22 -14.55 6.18
N PRO A 148 26.40 -15.61 6.99
CA PRO A 148 25.32 -16.19 7.78
C PRO A 148 24.63 -15.15 8.66
N GLN A 149 23.31 -15.20 8.78
CA GLN A 149 22.53 -14.21 9.52
C GLN A 149 22.97 -14.07 11.00
N PRO A 150 23.34 -15.15 11.73
CA PRO A 150 23.87 -15.03 13.09
C PRO A 150 25.18 -14.25 13.21
N LEU A 151 25.92 -14.07 12.11
CA LEU A 151 27.22 -13.39 12.07
C LEU A 151 27.14 -11.98 11.46
N MET A 152 25.98 -11.58 10.94
CA MET A 152 25.79 -10.24 10.41
C MET A 152 25.76 -9.21 11.54
N VAL A 153 26.40 -8.07 11.31
CA VAL A 153 26.34 -6.91 12.22
C VAL A 153 25.25 -5.97 11.73
N ILE A 154 24.38 -5.55 12.64
CA ILE A 154 23.36 -4.53 12.36
C ILE A 154 24.07 -3.18 12.30
N PRO A 155 23.90 -2.37 11.23
CA PRO A 155 24.55 -1.07 11.12
C PRO A 155 24.24 -0.15 12.31
N GLU A 156 25.23 0.66 12.71
CA GLU A 156 25.10 1.65 13.80
C GLU A 156 24.03 2.72 13.50
N ASP A 157 23.84 3.03 12.22
CA ASP A 157 22.87 4.01 11.72
C ASP A 157 21.50 3.41 11.36
N ALA A 158 21.33 2.10 11.55
CA ALA A 158 20.06 1.41 11.30
C ALA A 158 18.93 2.03 12.14
N LYS A 159 17.72 2.04 11.58
CA LYS A 159 16.53 2.61 12.23
C LYS A 159 15.64 1.55 12.85
N ASP A 160 14.84 1.98 13.83
CA ASP A 160 13.78 1.18 14.40
C ASP A 160 12.72 0.81 13.37
N ALA A 161 11.68 0.10 13.80
CA ALA A 161 10.63 -0.36 12.89
C ALA A 161 9.80 0.80 12.30
N TRP A 162 9.80 1.99 12.93
CA TRP A 162 9.04 3.16 12.51
C TRP A 162 9.87 4.14 11.66
N GLY A 163 11.20 4.00 11.68
CA GLY A 163 12.12 4.95 11.04
C GLY A 163 12.46 6.17 11.91
N ASP A 164 11.83 6.28 13.09
CA ASP A 164 11.86 7.48 13.93
C ASP A 164 13.08 7.48 14.88
N GLY A 165 13.55 6.30 15.28
CA GLY A 165 14.64 6.10 16.23
C GLY A 165 15.74 5.15 15.74
N PRO A 166 16.82 4.96 16.51
CA PRO A 166 17.85 3.98 16.21
C PRO A 166 17.30 2.55 16.36
N HIS A 167 17.85 1.63 15.58
CA HIS A 167 17.53 0.21 15.69
C HIS A 167 17.85 -0.29 17.12
N PRO A 168 16.97 -1.06 17.78
CA PRO A 168 17.15 -1.49 19.18
C PRO A 168 18.40 -2.36 19.40
N ARG A 169 18.96 -2.89 18.32
CA ARG A 169 20.18 -3.70 18.28
C ARG A 169 21.25 -3.16 17.33
N ALA A 170 21.24 -1.85 17.05
CA ALA A 170 22.30 -1.21 16.27
C ALA A 170 23.69 -1.57 16.83
N GLY A 171 24.65 -1.87 15.94
CA GLY A 171 26.01 -2.30 16.29
C GLY A 171 26.15 -3.74 16.78
N GLN A 172 25.05 -4.46 17.04
CA GLN A 172 25.10 -5.84 17.55
C GLN A 172 25.22 -6.88 16.43
N THR A 173 25.85 -8.01 16.75
CA THR A 173 25.92 -9.19 15.88
C THR A 173 24.65 -10.05 16.00
N GLY A 174 24.25 -10.66 14.90
CA GLY A 174 23.09 -11.54 14.78
C GLY A 174 21.89 -10.80 14.21
N TRP A 175 21.43 -11.25 13.05
CA TRP A 175 20.34 -10.64 12.29
C TRP A 175 19.25 -11.68 11.97
N CYS A 176 18.04 -11.20 11.72
CA CYS A 176 16.94 -12.01 11.27
C CYS A 176 16.24 -11.31 10.12
N ASN A 177 16.19 -11.96 8.95
CA ASN A 177 15.56 -11.42 7.76
C ASN A 177 14.04 -11.21 7.88
N GLY A 178 13.40 -11.80 8.89
CA GLY A 178 11.96 -11.67 9.13
C GLY A 178 11.54 -10.43 9.92
N CYS A 179 12.49 -9.77 10.60
CA CYS A 179 12.24 -8.58 11.42
C CYS A 179 13.38 -7.57 11.38
N ASP A 180 14.32 -7.76 10.44
CA ASP A 180 15.56 -6.98 10.32
C ASP A 180 16.44 -7.01 11.58
N GLY A 181 16.32 -8.06 12.38
CA GLY A 181 17.05 -8.18 13.63
C GLY A 181 16.41 -7.51 14.85
N ARG A 182 15.19 -6.97 14.75
CA ARG A 182 14.45 -6.33 15.86
C ARG A 182 13.84 -7.31 16.85
N GLY A 183 13.67 -8.57 16.45
CA GLY A 183 12.90 -9.57 17.20
C GLY A 183 11.39 -9.44 17.02
N HIS A 184 10.90 -8.26 16.65
CA HIS A 184 9.48 -7.97 16.49
C HIS A 184 9.21 -7.22 15.18
N ASN A 185 8.00 -7.39 14.67
CA ASN A 185 7.47 -6.68 13.51
C ASN A 185 6.40 -5.69 13.94
N LEU A 186 6.13 -4.71 13.07
CA LEU A 186 5.02 -3.79 13.27
C LEU A 186 3.68 -4.55 13.36
N PRO A 187 2.67 -3.98 14.03
CA PRO A 187 1.30 -4.48 14.02
C PRO A 187 0.78 -4.66 12.59
N HIS A 188 -0.15 -5.60 12.38
CA HIS A 188 -0.72 -5.84 11.04
C HIS A 188 -1.29 -4.58 10.39
N ASP A 189 -1.97 -3.72 11.15
CA ASP A 189 -2.54 -2.47 10.66
C ASP A 189 -1.52 -1.52 9.99
N ALA A 190 -0.23 -1.62 10.35
CA ALA A 190 0.83 -0.81 9.77
C ALA A 190 1.13 -1.19 8.31
N ASP A 191 0.76 -2.41 7.89
CA ASP A 191 0.94 -2.88 6.52
C ASP A 191 -0.05 -2.22 5.53
N TYR A 192 -1.07 -1.50 6.04
CA TYR A 192 -2.16 -0.90 5.28
C TYR A 192 -2.03 0.64 5.27
N PRO A 193 -1.24 1.22 4.35
CA PRO A 193 -1.06 2.66 4.30
C PRO A 193 -2.31 3.38 3.78
N LEU A 194 -2.61 4.54 4.37
CA LEU A 194 -3.59 5.51 3.85
C LEU A 194 -2.89 6.86 3.73
N THR A 195 -2.98 7.51 2.57
CA THR A 195 -2.30 8.78 2.31
C THR A 195 -3.21 9.78 1.61
N VAL A 196 -3.00 11.07 1.89
CA VAL A 196 -3.72 12.16 1.23
C VAL A 196 -3.45 12.18 -0.28
N SER A 197 -2.20 11.99 -0.69
CA SER A 197 -1.82 12.03 -2.11
C SER A 197 -2.49 10.94 -2.92
N GLU A 198 -2.58 9.72 -2.38
CA GLU A 198 -3.24 8.61 -3.06
C GLU A 198 -4.76 8.77 -3.08
N THR A 199 -5.35 9.21 -1.97
CA THR A 199 -6.79 9.51 -1.89
C THR A 199 -7.17 10.62 -2.87
N LYS A 200 -6.31 11.63 -3.04
CA LYS A 200 -6.50 12.69 -4.05
C LYS A 200 -6.50 12.14 -5.47
N ARG A 201 -5.57 11.22 -5.81
CA ARG A 201 -5.56 10.55 -7.11
C ARG A 201 -6.84 9.73 -7.33
N PHE A 202 -7.34 9.06 -6.29
CA PHE A 202 -8.58 8.30 -6.39
C PHE A 202 -9.81 9.21 -6.55
N SER A 203 -9.85 10.36 -5.87
CA SER A 203 -10.89 11.39 -6.07
C SER A 203 -10.91 11.87 -7.53
N GLU A 204 -9.74 12.19 -8.09
CA GLU A 204 -9.61 12.62 -9.48
C GLU A 204 -10.05 11.52 -10.46
N PHE A 205 -9.68 10.27 -10.19
CA PHE A 205 -10.18 9.12 -10.94
C PHE A 205 -11.71 9.05 -10.91
N CYS A 206 -12.31 9.06 -9.72
CA CYS A 206 -13.76 8.99 -9.55
C CYS A 206 -14.48 10.08 -10.36
N ARG A 207 -13.94 11.30 -10.35
CA ARG A 207 -14.49 12.46 -11.08
C ARG A 207 -14.56 12.27 -12.59
N HIS A 208 -13.60 11.56 -13.17
CA HIS A 208 -13.47 11.40 -14.63
C HIS A 208 -13.81 9.99 -15.14
N SER A 209 -14.11 9.05 -14.24
CA SER A 209 -14.30 7.64 -14.56
C SER A 209 -15.58 7.32 -15.33
N GLY A 210 -16.62 8.15 -15.18
CA GLY A 210 -17.97 7.83 -15.64
C GLY A 210 -18.63 6.66 -14.90
N GLY A 211 -18.10 6.32 -13.72
CA GLY A 211 -18.36 5.09 -12.98
C GLY A 211 -17.12 4.20 -12.99
N PHE A 212 -17.04 3.22 -12.10
CA PHE A 212 -15.91 2.30 -12.05
C PHE A 212 -16.31 0.90 -11.62
N GLU A 213 -15.44 -0.07 -11.93
CA GLU A 213 -15.49 -1.46 -11.50
C GLU A 213 -14.15 -1.87 -10.86
N ILE A 214 -14.21 -2.77 -9.87
CA ILE A 214 -13.03 -3.29 -9.15
C ILE A 214 -12.67 -4.69 -9.70
N SER A 215 -11.43 -4.89 -10.13
CA SER A 215 -10.93 -6.14 -10.74
C SER A 215 -9.49 -6.52 -10.41
#